data_AF-A0A7Z1R2I6-F1
#
_entry.id   AF-A0A7Z1R2I6-F1
#
_cell.length_a   1.000
_cell.length_b   1.000
_cell.length_c   1.000
_cell.angle_alpha   90.00
_cell.angle_beta   90.00
_cell.angle_gamma   90.00
#
_symmetry.space_group_name_H-M   'P 1'
#
loop_
_entity.id
_entity.type
_entity.pdbx_description
1 polymer ?
#
loop_
_entity_poly.entity_id
_entity_poly.type
_entity_poly.pdbx_seq_one_letter_code
_entity_poly.pdbx_strand_id
1 'polypeptide(L)'
;MSDPTPVGEQPATKPAVDPSLLPPLPLRPRPDRVPGANLGRWASFGCVAVLLVLVVLLMFGVNLTRRTVWMSFTRAQQRVVERLPPDLPSGERLRTERNLQRLRARSEATADPLPLIGSFLGQVSAALADDRLTVDEVAELNRFVEQTLDGSGGEAP
;
A
#
# COMPACT_ATOMS: atom_id res chain seq x y z
N MET A 1 70.86 40.73 40.36
CA MET A 1 71.01 40.45 41.80
C MET A 1 69.67 40.75 42.44
N SER A 2 69.01 39.67 42.87
CA SER A 2 67.84 39.57 43.77
C SER A 2 66.51 40.21 43.35
N ASP A 3 65.61 39.35 42.87
CA ASP A 3 64.15 39.49 42.90
C ASP A 3 63.62 39.84 44.30
N PRO A 4 62.67 40.78 44.44
CA PRO A 4 61.84 40.86 45.62
C PRO A 4 60.68 39.84 45.51
N THR A 5 60.65 38.91 46.45
CA THR A 5 59.63 37.87 46.62
C THR A 5 58.25 38.49 46.79
N PRO A 6 57.21 38.11 46.01
CA PRO A 6 55.85 38.52 46.34
C PRO A 6 55.34 37.68 47.52
N VAL A 7 54.83 38.42 48.49
CA VAL A 7 54.16 37.99 49.73
C VAL A 7 53.17 36.86 49.45
N GLY A 8 53.27 35.78 50.23
CA GLY A 8 52.33 34.66 50.18
C GLY A 8 50.91 35.13 50.49
N GLU A 9 50.06 35.10 49.48
CA GLU A 9 48.62 35.30 49.62
C GLU A 9 48.04 34.11 50.38
N GLN A 10 47.56 34.39 51.61
CA GLN A 10 46.77 33.49 52.43
C GLN A 10 45.64 32.86 51.60
N PRO A 11 45.46 31.54 51.59
CA PRO A 11 44.25 30.96 51.05
C PRO A 11 43.10 31.41 51.94
N ALA A 12 42.18 32.19 51.36
CA ALA A 12 40.93 32.60 51.98
C ALA A 12 40.31 31.41 52.71
N THR A 13 40.21 31.53 54.03
CA THR A 13 39.59 30.58 54.95
C THR A 13 38.23 30.17 54.40
N LYS A 14 38.18 28.97 53.81
CA LYS A 14 36.92 28.28 53.54
C LYS A 14 36.24 28.14 54.91
N PRO A 15 35.04 28.71 55.14
CA PRO A 15 34.35 28.46 56.39
C PRO A 15 34.19 26.95 56.50
N ALA A 16 34.81 26.35 57.52
CA ALA A 16 34.57 24.97 57.89
C ALA A 16 33.11 24.92 58.37
N VAL A 17 32.19 24.68 57.44
CA VAL A 17 30.79 24.42 57.74
C VAL A 17 30.80 23.10 58.51
N ASP A 18 30.52 23.18 59.82
CA ASP A 18 30.42 22.02 60.68
C ASP A 18 29.20 21.20 60.25
N PRO A 19 29.37 20.00 59.68
CA PRO A 19 28.26 19.21 59.15
C PRO A 19 27.29 18.76 60.25
N SER A 20 27.68 18.89 61.53
CA SER A 20 26.86 18.56 62.68
C SER A 20 25.82 19.64 63.04
N LEU A 21 25.94 20.85 62.50
CA LEU A 21 25.00 21.96 62.72
C LEU A 21 23.94 22.13 61.62
N LEU A 22 23.96 21.29 60.57
CA LEU A 22 22.97 21.34 59.51
C LEU A 22 21.66 20.67 59.97
N PRO A 23 20.49 21.32 59.84
CA PRO A 23 19.22 20.66 60.10
C PRO A 23 19.07 19.47 59.15
N PRO A 24 18.54 18.32 59.60
CA PRO A 24 18.36 17.15 58.74
C PRO A 24 17.45 17.54 57.58
N LEU A 25 18.02 17.68 56.39
CA LEU A 25 17.26 17.87 55.17
C LEU A 25 16.32 16.67 55.02
N PRO A 26 15.03 16.86 54.71
CA PRO A 26 14.16 15.75 54.37
C PRO A 26 14.75 15.09 53.13
N LEU A 27 15.38 13.93 53.34
CA LEU A 27 15.82 13.05 52.28
C LEU A 27 14.57 12.64 51.52
N ARG A 28 14.24 13.38 50.46
CA ARG A 28 13.21 12.98 49.52
C ARG A 28 13.67 11.62 48.99
N PRO A 29 12.94 10.52 49.24
CA PRO A 29 13.34 9.22 48.73
C PRO A 29 13.49 9.37 47.22
N ARG A 30 14.70 9.11 46.73
CA ARG A 30 14.96 9.05 45.29
C ARG A 30 13.95 8.05 44.75
N PRO A 31 13.10 8.40 43.77
CA PRO A 31 12.12 7.46 43.27
C PRO A 31 12.87 6.20 42.83
N ASP A 32 12.50 5.06 43.42
CA ASP A 32 13.08 3.78 43.08
C ASP A 32 12.99 3.60 41.56
N ARG A 33 14.12 3.36 40.91
CA ARG A 33 14.11 2.90 39.52
C ARG A 33 13.44 1.53 39.53
N VAL A 34 12.16 1.48 39.23
CA VAL A 34 11.38 0.24 39.11
C VAL A 34 12.06 -0.63 38.05
N PRO A 35 12.71 -1.75 38.41
CA PRO A 35 13.34 -2.64 37.45
C PRO A 35 12.20 -3.39 36.75
N GLY A 36 11.84 -2.97 35.54
CA GLY A 36 10.74 -3.59 34.78
C GLY A 36 9.98 -2.65 33.85
N ALA A 37 10.10 -1.33 34.02
CA ALA A 37 9.42 -0.35 33.16
C ALA A 37 9.80 -0.43 31.67
N ASN A 38 10.93 -1.08 31.34
CA ASN A 38 11.38 -1.27 29.97
C ASN A 38 10.75 -2.50 29.30
N LEU A 39 10.29 -3.51 30.05
CA LEU A 39 9.74 -4.75 29.48
C LEU A 39 8.43 -4.48 28.72
N GLY A 40 7.55 -3.64 29.28
CA GLY A 40 6.32 -3.20 28.62
C GLY A 40 6.57 -2.40 27.35
N ARG A 41 7.65 -1.59 27.31
CA ARG A 41 8.05 -0.83 26.11
C ARG A 41 8.53 -1.76 25.00
N TRP A 42 9.40 -2.72 25.32
CA TRP A 42 9.86 -3.73 24.35
C TRP A 42 8.71 -4.61 23.84
N ALA A 43 7.76 -5.00 24.70
CA ALA A 43 6.55 -5.70 24.29
C ALA A 43 5.67 -4.84 23.35
N SER A 44 5.49 -3.55 23.63
CA SER A 44 4.76 -2.65 22.74
C SER A 44 5.46 -2.44 21.40
N PHE A 45 6.79 -2.34 21.38
CA PHE A 45 7.54 -2.23 20.13
C PHE A 45 7.45 -3.52 19.31
N GLY A 46 7.48 -4.69 19.96
CA GLY A 46 7.23 -5.98 19.31
C GLY A 46 5.83 -6.06 18.70
N CYS A 47 4.81 -5.63 19.44
CA CYS A 47 3.43 -5.59 18.94
C CYS A 47 3.27 -4.68 17.71
N VAL A 48 3.82 -3.47 17.77
CA VAL A 48 3.81 -2.53 16.63
C VAL A 48 4.59 -3.09 15.44
N ALA A 49 5.75 -3.73 15.68
CA ALA A 49 6.53 -4.35 14.62
C ALA A 49 5.77 -5.49 13.92
N VAL A 50 5.09 -6.35 14.69
CA VAL A 50 4.26 -7.43 14.13
C VAL A 50 3.08 -6.86 13.34
N LEU A 51 2.40 -5.84 13.86
CA LEU A 51 1.32 -5.15 13.14
C LEU A 51 1.81 -4.56 11.82
N LEU A 52 2.97 -3.89 11.81
CA LEU A 52 3.56 -3.34 10.59
C LEU A 52 3.90 -4.45 9.58
N VAL A 53 4.50 -5.55 10.02
CA VAL A 53 4.77 -6.71 9.16
C VAL A 53 3.47 -7.27 8.55
N LEU A 54 2.41 -7.37 9.35
CA LEU A 54 1.11 -7.87 8.88
C LEU A 54 0.48 -6.94 7.85
N VAL A 55 0.56 -5.62 8.06
CA VAL A 55 0.11 -4.61 7.08
C VAL A 55 0.92 -4.69 5.78
N VAL A 56 2.24 -4.86 5.86
CA VAL A 56 3.10 -5.01 4.68
C VAL A 56 2.77 -6.30 3.92
N LEU A 57 2.58 -7.42 4.62
CA LEU A 57 2.14 -8.69 4.03
C LEU A 57 0.78 -8.54 3.34
N LEU A 58 -0.16 -7.84 3.98
CA LEU A 58 -1.47 -7.55 3.40
C LEU A 58 -1.35 -6.70 2.13
N MET A 59 -0.57 -5.62 2.15
CA MET A 59 -0.32 -4.80 0.97
C MET A 59 0.32 -5.62 -0.16
N PHE A 60 1.26 -6.51 0.17
CA PHE A 60 1.90 -7.37 -0.82
C PHE A 60 0.89 -8.35 -1.43
N GLY A 61 0.04 -8.97 -0.61
CA GLY A 61 -1.03 -9.85 -1.06
C GLY A 61 -2.03 -9.16 -1.99
N VAL A 62 -2.50 -7.96 -1.62
CA VAL A 62 -3.42 -7.16 -2.46
C VAL A 62 -2.75 -6.78 -3.79
N ASN A 63 -1.48 -6.39 -3.76
CA ASN A 63 -0.73 -6.03 -4.95
C ASN A 63 -0.54 -7.23 -5.91
N LEU A 64 -0.26 -8.41 -5.35
CA LEU A 64 -0.18 -9.66 -6.11
C LEU A 64 -1.52 -10.01 -6.77
N THR A 65 -2.63 -9.94 -6.03
CA THR A 65 -3.97 -10.20 -6.57
C THR A 65 -4.31 -9.23 -7.70
N ARG A 66 -4.08 -7.93 -7.49
CA ARG A 66 -4.29 -6.90 -8.52
C ARG A 66 -3.49 -7.21 -9.78
N ARG A 67 -2.22 -7.57 -9.63
CA ARG A 67 -1.34 -7.91 -10.76
C ARG A 67 -1.80 -9.17 -11.49
N THR A 68 -2.26 -10.19 -10.76
CA THR A 68 -2.80 -11.42 -11.35
C THR A 68 -4.06 -11.15 -12.15
N VAL A 69 -5.01 -10.41 -11.59
CA VAL A 69 -6.26 -10.02 -12.29
C VAL A 69 -5.93 -9.19 -13.54
N TRP A 70 -4.97 -8.26 -13.44
CA TRP A 70 -4.53 -7.48 -14.58
C TRP A 70 -3.90 -8.33 -15.69
N MET A 71 -3.07 -9.32 -15.33
CA MET A 71 -2.51 -10.26 -16.31
C MET A 71 -3.59 -11.14 -16.97
N SER A 72 -4.60 -11.56 -16.23
CA SER A 72 -5.73 -12.30 -16.79
C SER A 72 -6.54 -11.45 -17.77
N PHE A 73 -6.75 -10.17 -17.43
CA PHE A 73 -7.42 -9.21 -18.29
C PHE A 73 -6.68 -9.01 -19.61
N THR A 74 -5.37 -8.73 -19.58
CA THR A 74 -4.59 -8.54 -20.81
C THR A 74 -4.55 -9.80 -21.67
N ARG A 75 -4.43 -10.99 -21.06
CA ARG A 75 -4.51 -12.27 -21.78
C ARG A 75 -5.88 -12.50 -22.41
N ALA A 76 -6.97 -12.08 -21.76
CA ALA A 76 -8.30 -12.19 -22.32
C ALA A 76 -8.48 -11.27 -23.52
N GLN A 77 -8.02 -10.01 -23.44
CA GLN A 77 -8.03 -9.09 -24.58
C GLN A 77 -7.26 -9.65 -25.78
N GLN A 78 -6.07 -10.19 -25.53
CA GLN A 78 -5.26 -10.79 -26.58
C GLN A 78 -5.93 -12.02 -27.20
N ARG A 79 -6.52 -12.90 -26.38
CA ARG A 79 -7.28 -14.06 -26.87
C ARG A 79 -8.47 -13.66 -27.76
N VAL A 80 -9.20 -12.61 -27.40
CA VAL A 80 -10.30 -12.10 -28.23
C VAL A 80 -9.78 -11.68 -29.60
N VAL A 81 -8.69 -10.90 -29.66
CA VAL A 81 -8.10 -10.43 -30.93
C VAL A 81 -7.57 -11.58 -31.77
N GLU A 82 -6.89 -12.55 -31.15
CA GLU A 82 -6.35 -13.74 -31.81
C GLU A 82 -7.44 -14.67 -32.38
N ARG A 83 -8.60 -14.74 -31.70
CA ARG A 83 -9.73 -15.59 -32.09
C ARG A 83 -10.79 -14.87 -32.93
N LEU A 84 -10.53 -13.63 -33.38
CA LEU A 84 -11.47 -12.91 -34.23
C LEU A 84 -11.76 -13.70 -35.52
N PRO A 85 -13.04 -13.85 -35.92
CA PRO A 85 -13.42 -14.62 -37.09
C PRO A 85 -12.74 -14.06 -38.36
N PRO A 86 -12.12 -14.90 -39.22
CA PRO A 86 -11.50 -14.48 -40.48
C PRO A 86 -12.45 -13.67 -41.36
N ASP A 87 -13.75 -14.02 -41.31
CA ASP A 87 -14.80 -13.46 -42.14
C ASP A 87 -15.37 -12.12 -41.61
N LEU A 88 -14.86 -11.63 -40.48
CA LEU A 88 -15.32 -10.37 -39.88
C LEU A 88 -14.87 -9.16 -40.74
N PRO A 89 -15.78 -8.22 -41.08
CA PRO A 89 -15.42 -6.99 -41.78
C PRO A 89 -14.27 -6.23 -41.09
N SER A 90 -13.34 -5.69 -41.88
CA SER A 90 -12.17 -4.96 -41.35
C SER A 90 -12.54 -3.77 -40.46
N GLY A 91 -13.66 -3.10 -40.74
CA GLY A 91 -14.20 -2.02 -39.90
C GLY A 91 -14.65 -2.51 -38.52
N GLU A 92 -15.26 -3.68 -38.43
CA GLU A 92 -15.69 -4.26 -37.16
C GLU A 92 -14.51 -4.76 -36.33
N ARG A 93 -13.50 -5.38 -36.97
CA ARG A 93 -12.24 -5.76 -36.30
C ARG A 93 -11.58 -4.56 -35.64
N LEU A 94 -11.42 -3.47 -36.40
CA LEU A 94 -10.81 -2.24 -35.90
C LEU A 94 -11.64 -1.59 -34.79
N ARG A 95 -12.98 -1.67 -34.86
CA ARG A 95 -13.88 -1.22 -33.79
C ARG A 95 -13.66 -2.03 -32.52
N THR A 96 -13.60 -3.35 -32.61
CA THR A 96 -13.33 -4.24 -31.47
C THR A 96 -12.01 -3.90 -30.80
N GLU A 97 -10.92 -3.79 -31.58
CA GLU A 97 -9.61 -3.44 -31.03
C GLU A 97 -9.60 -2.10 -30.32
N ARG A 98 -10.22 -1.06 -30.91
CA ARG A 98 -10.34 0.26 -30.28
C ARG A 98 -11.17 0.21 -29.00
N ASN A 99 -12.28 -0.53 -29.00
CA ASN A 99 -13.13 -0.70 -27.82
C ASN A 99 -12.37 -1.40 -26.69
N LEU A 100 -11.59 -2.45 -26.98
CA LEU A 100 -10.74 -3.12 -26.00
C LEU A 100 -9.65 -2.20 -25.44
N GLN A 101 -9.02 -1.37 -26.28
CA GLN A 101 -8.04 -0.37 -25.83
C GLN A 101 -8.68 0.69 -24.92
N ARG A 102 -9.87 1.17 -25.28
CA ARG A 102 -10.63 2.11 -24.43
C ARG A 102 -11.04 1.48 -23.11
N LEU A 103 -11.48 0.23 -23.12
CA LEU A 103 -11.81 -0.51 -21.91
C LEU A 103 -10.61 -0.61 -20.99
N ARG A 104 -9.44 -0.93 -21.54
CA ARG A 104 -8.18 -0.96 -20.79
C ARG A 104 -7.85 0.39 -20.18
N ALA A 105 -7.90 1.47 -20.96
CA ALA A 105 -7.63 2.82 -20.46
C ALA A 105 -8.60 3.22 -19.33
N ARG A 106 -9.89 2.85 -19.47
CA ARG A 106 -10.90 3.06 -18.42
C ARG A 106 -10.59 2.27 -17.16
N SER A 107 -10.20 1.01 -17.28
CA SER A 107 -9.79 0.17 -16.14
C SER A 107 -8.54 0.73 -15.43
N GLU A 108 -7.57 1.27 -16.18
CA GLU A 108 -6.38 1.90 -15.59
C GLU A 108 -6.72 3.20 -14.82
N ALA A 109 -7.71 3.96 -15.30
CA ALA A 109 -8.15 5.22 -14.69
C ALA A 109 -9.14 5.04 -13.51
N THR A 110 -9.74 3.86 -13.36
CA THR A 110 -10.77 3.60 -12.33
C THR A 110 -10.13 3.23 -10.99
N ALA A 111 -10.67 3.77 -9.89
CA ALA A 111 -10.17 3.49 -8.53
C ALA A 111 -10.35 2.03 -8.11
N ASP A 112 -11.48 1.42 -8.48
CA ASP A 112 -11.73 -0.01 -8.31
C ASP A 112 -12.04 -0.67 -9.67
N PRO A 113 -11.03 -1.23 -10.36
CA PRO A 113 -11.22 -1.85 -11.67
C PRO A 113 -11.70 -3.30 -11.58
N LEU A 114 -11.78 -3.90 -10.39
CA LEU A 114 -12.07 -5.33 -10.24
C LEU A 114 -13.46 -5.73 -10.76
N PRO A 115 -14.55 -4.97 -10.49
CA PRO A 115 -15.87 -5.31 -11.02
C PRO A 115 -15.91 -5.27 -12.56
N LEU A 116 -15.30 -4.26 -13.15
CA LEU A 116 -15.25 -4.08 -14.61
C LEU A 116 -14.40 -5.15 -15.29
N ILE A 117 -13.24 -5.47 -14.73
CA ILE A 117 -12.40 -6.56 -15.26
C ILE A 117 -13.10 -7.91 -15.08
N GLY A 118 -13.75 -8.14 -13.94
CA GLY A 118 -14.48 -9.37 -13.65
C GLY A 118 -15.63 -9.63 -14.62
N SER A 119 -16.46 -8.62 -14.88
CA SER A 119 -17.58 -8.74 -15.83
C SER A 119 -17.08 -8.99 -17.26
N PHE A 120 -16.03 -8.30 -17.69
CA PHE A 120 -15.40 -8.55 -18.98
C PHE A 120 -14.83 -9.96 -19.09
N LEU A 121 -14.11 -10.44 -18.07
CA LEU A 121 -13.58 -11.81 -18.05
C LEU A 121 -14.71 -12.85 -18.11
N GLY A 122 -15.82 -12.61 -17.42
CA GLY A 122 -17.05 -13.41 -17.51
C GLY A 122 -17.58 -13.47 -18.94
N GLN A 123 -17.78 -12.31 -19.57
CA GLN A 123 -18.29 -12.22 -20.94
C GLN A 123 -17.38 -12.91 -21.95
N VAL A 124 -16.06 -12.72 -21.84
CA VAL A 124 -15.08 -13.39 -22.72
C VAL A 124 -15.08 -14.90 -22.48
N SER A 125 -15.23 -15.35 -21.24
CA SER A 125 -15.29 -16.79 -20.95
C SER A 125 -16.55 -17.46 -21.50
N ALA A 126 -17.68 -16.75 -21.51
CA ALA A 126 -18.92 -17.22 -22.11
C ALA A 126 -18.81 -17.25 -23.64
N ALA A 127 -18.30 -16.18 -24.25
CA ALA A 127 -18.14 -16.09 -25.71
C ALA A 127 -17.06 -17.03 -26.27
N LEU A 128 -16.10 -17.47 -25.45
CA LEU A 128 -15.05 -18.43 -25.84
C LEU A 128 -15.25 -19.81 -25.20
N ALA A 129 -16.45 -20.15 -24.74
CA ALA A 129 -16.73 -21.45 -24.14
C ALA A 129 -16.39 -22.61 -25.09
N ASP A 130 -16.66 -22.43 -26.39
CA ASP A 130 -16.40 -23.41 -27.44
C ASP A 130 -15.05 -23.20 -28.16
N ASP A 131 -14.14 -22.43 -27.55
CA ASP A 131 -12.82 -22.06 -28.07
C ASP A 131 -12.88 -21.38 -29.47
N ARG A 132 -14.02 -20.82 -29.85
CA ARG A 132 -14.23 -20.12 -31.11
C ARG A 132 -15.05 -18.87 -30.85
N LEU A 133 -14.82 -17.84 -31.65
CA LEU A 133 -15.56 -16.60 -31.58
C LEU A 133 -16.30 -16.42 -32.91
N THR A 134 -17.61 -16.30 -32.85
CA THR A 134 -18.49 -16.04 -34.00
C THR A 134 -18.71 -14.54 -34.20
N VAL A 135 -19.25 -14.16 -35.36
CA VAL A 135 -19.55 -12.75 -35.67
C VAL A 135 -20.57 -12.17 -34.68
N ASP A 136 -21.59 -12.95 -34.32
CA ASP A 136 -22.62 -12.52 -33.38
C ASP A 136 -22.07 -12.33 -31.96
N GLU A 137 -21.18 -13.23 -31.51
CA GLU A 137 -20.50 -13.11 -30.22
C GLU A 137 -19.56 -11.91 -30.18
N VAL A 138 -18.86 -11.59 -31.28
CA VAL A 138 -18.05 -10.36 -31.39
C VAL A 138 -18.95 -9.13 -31.29
N ALA A 139 -20.11 -9.13 -31.94
CA ALA A 139 -21.06 -8.02 -31.88
C ALA A 139 -21.63 -7.84 -30.47
N GLU A 140 -21.96 -8.94 -29.78
CA GLU A 140 -22.41 -8.91 -28.39
C GLU A 140 -21.32 -8.40 -27.44
N LEU A 141 -20.09 -8.91 -27.59
CA LEU A 141 -18.95 -8.45 -26.80
C LEU A 141 -18.69 -6.95 -27.02
N ASN A 142 -18.76 -6.48 -28.26
CA ASN A 142 -18.63 -5.05 -28.57
C ASN A 142 -19.73 -4.21 -27.92
N ARG A 143 -20.98 -4.67 -27.99
CA ARG A 143 -22.11 -3.99 -27.34
C ARG A 143 -21.92 -3.92 -25.83
N PHE A 144 -21.48 -5.01 -25.21
CA PHE A 144 -21.17 -5.06 -23.79
C PHE A 144 -20.06 -4.06 -23.42
N VAL A 145 -18.96 -4.03 -24.17
CA VAL A 145 -17.85 -3.10 -23.93
C VAL A 145 -18.32 -1.66 -24.07
N GLU A 146 -19.13 -1.35 -25.09
CA GLU A 146 -19.69 -0.01 -25.30
C GLU A 146 -20.60 0.42 -24.14
N GLN A 147 -21.54 -0.43 -23.71
CA GLN A 147 -22.39 -0.16 -22.54
C GLN A 147 -21.57 0.07 -21.26
N THR A 148 -20.48 -0.69 -21.10
CA THR A 148 -19.58 -0.56 -19.95
C THR A 148 -18.78 0.75 -19.99
N LEU A 149 -18.40 1.20 -21.20
CA LEU A 149 -17.69 2.46 -21.42
C LEU A 149 -18.60 3.67 -21.22
N ASP A 150 -19.84 3.59 -21.68
CA ASP A 150 -20.84 4.67 -21.62
C ASP A 150 -21.46 4.84 -20.23
N GLY A 151 -21.15 3.94 -19.29
CA GLY A 151 -21.60 4.02 -17.90
C GLY A 151 -23.04 3.55 -17.68
N SER A 152 -23.70 2.98 -18.69
CA SER A 152 -25.06 2.45 -18.63
C SER A 152 -25.15 1.04 -18.01
N GLY A 153 -24.03 0.37 -17.79
CA GLY A 153 -23.97 -0.95 -17.15
C GLY A 153 -23.85 -0.96 -15.62
N GLY A 154 -24.01 0.19 -14.94
CA GLY A 154 -23.76 0.35 -13.50
C GLY A 154 -25.00 0.49 -12.61
N GLU A 155 -26.21 0.46 -13.17
CA GLU A 155 -27.46 0.50 -12.39
C GLU A 155 -28.13 -0.89 -12.45
N ALA A 156 -27.81 -1.73 -11.48
CA ALA A 156 -28.68 -2.82 -11.07
C ALA A 156 -29.05 -2.57 -9.59
N PRO A 157 -30.34 -2.71 -9.22
CA PRO A 157 -30.90 -2.30 -7.93
C PRO A 157 -30.37 -3.11 -6.73
#